data_AF-A0AAV9RMQ2-F1
#
_entry.id   AF-A0AAV9RMQ2-F1
#
_cell.length_a   1.000
_cell.length_b   1.000
_cell.length_c   1.000
_cell.angle_alpha   90.00
_cell.angle_beta   90.00
_cell.angle_gamma   90.00
#
_symmetry.space_group_name_H-M   'P 1'
#
loop_
_entity.id
_entity.type
_entity.pdbx_description
1 polymer ?
#
loop_
_entity_poly.entity_id
_entity_poly.type
_entity_poly.pdbx_seq_one_letter_code
_entity_poly.pdbx_strand_id
1 'polypeptide(L)'
;MDHVIAREADTKMNIQNISIVLNPTIQIGNRVLYIFFTHVKELFGEVILKPVVRPLRWSNMATMPALPETQENVKEEIRRQEFLLNCLHRDLQAGVKDLSKEERLWEVQRILTALKRKLREAKRQECETKIAQEIASLSKEDVSKEEMTENEEEVINLLLAQENEILTEQEELIALEQVLRRQIATEKEEIERLRAEIADIQSRQQGRSETEEYSSDSESESEDEEELQMILEDLQKQNEELENKNTHLNQAIHEEQEAILELRVQLRLLQSHKQQQQQQELNVPPPAEQVPPTQPSPEARAEEQTKRSVSTVAAAADAPAPANGKAPKDPSKPSPSKDRRDTNM
;
A
#
# COMPACT_ATOMS: atom_id res chain seq x y z
N MET A 1 -10.25 35.36 24.72
CA MET A 1 -10.94 36.01 25.84
C MET A 1 -12.27 36.64 25.46
N ASP A 2 -12.47 37.05 24.20
CA ASP A 2 -13.78 37.55 23.71
C ASP A 2 -14.94 36.58 23.98
N HIS A 3 -14.77 35.29 23.65
CA HIS A 3 -15.74 34.24 23.95
C HIS A 3 -16.07 34.07 25.45
N VAL A 4 -15.17 34.48 26.36
CA VAL A 4 -15.39 34.45 27.82
C VAL A 4 -16.18 35.68 28.25
N ILE A 5 -15.85 36.85 27.68
CA ILE A 5 -16.58 38.11 27.87
C ILE A 5 -18.03 37.95 27.39
N ALA A 6 -18.25 37.31 26.25
CA ALA A 6 -19.60 37.04 25.73
C ALA A 6 -20.45 36.17 26.68
N ARG A 7 -19.82 35.42 27.59
CA ARG A 7 -20.47 34.62 28.65
C ARG A 7 -20.45 35.32 30.00
N GLU A 8 -20.44 36.65 30.03
CA GLU A 8 -20.46 37.46 31.26
C GLU A 8 -21.63 37.10 32.18
N ALA A 9 -22.81 36.78 31.62
CA ALA A 9 -23.98 36.38 32.40
C ALA A 9 -23.75 35.10 33.24
N ASP A 10 -22.98 34.15 32.72
CA ASP A 10 -22.69 32.87 33.39
C ASP A 10 -21.47 32.98 34.31
N THR A 11 -20.41 33.63 33.83
CA THR A 11 -19.08 33.64 34.46
C THR A 11 -18.84 34.83 35.38
N LYS A 12 -19.71 35.85 35.32
CA LYS A 12 -19.59 37.14 36.03
C LYS A 12 -18.25 37.85 35.79
N MET A 13 -17.59 37.56 34.67
CA MET A 13 -16.32 38.17 34.27
C MET A 13 -16.53 39.24 33.21
N ASN A 14 -16.47 40.51 33.63
CA ASN A 14 -16.48 41.66 32.72
C ASN A 14 -15.10 41.88 32.07
N ILE A 15 -15.07 42.60 30.94
CA ILE A 15 -13.84 43.10 30.26
C ILE A 15 -12.87 43.73 31.25
N GLN A 16 -13.36 44.53 32.20
CA GLN A 16 -12.52 45.16 33.23
C GLN A 16 -11.86 44.12 34.14
N ASN A 17 -12.63 43.14 34.63
CA ASN A 17 -12.13 42.07 35.50
C ASN A 17 -11.09 41.22 34.76
N ILE A 18 -11.35 40.89 33.50
CA ILE A 18 -10.42 40.14 32.65
C ILE A 18 -9.13 40.93 32.41
N SER A 19 -9.23 42.23 32.14
CA SER A 19 -8.06 43.09 31.92
C SER A 19 -7.17 43.16 33.17
N ILE A 20 -7.76 43.25 34.36
CA ILE A 20 -7.02 43.26 35.63
C ILE A 20 -6.29 41.94 35.87
N VAL A 21 -6.95 40.80 35.63
CA VAL A 21 -6.38 39.46 35.85
C VAL A 21 -5.29 39.12 34.82
N LEU A 22 -5.41 39.62 33.59
CA LEU A 22 -4.51 39.28 32.48
C LEU A 22 -3.27 40.20 32.40
N ASN A 23 -3.34 41.39 33.00
CA ASN A 23 -2.24 42.36 33.02
C ASN A 23 -0.93 41.78 33.58
N PRO A 24 -0.91 41.07 34.73
CA PRO A 24 0.32 40.43 35.23
C PRO A 24 0.93 39.41 34.28
N THR A 25 0.09 38.68 33.52
CA THR A 25 0.55 37.60 32.62
C THR A 25 1.14 38.13 31.33
N ILE A 26 0.54 39.18 30.76
CA ILE A 26 0.92 39.72 29.44
C ILE A 26 1.81 40.97 29.59
N GLN A 27 1.91 41.56 30.79
CA GLN A 27 2.67 42.77 31.08
C GLN A 27 2.26 43.97 30.21
N ILE A 28 0.98 44.04 29.85
CA ILE A 28 0.38 45.13 29.07
C ILE A 28 -0.56 45.94 29.95
N GLY A 29 -0.53 47.27 29.81
CA GLY A 29 -1.39 48.16 30.58
C GLY A 29 -2.89 47.87 30.39
N ASN A 30 -3.65 47.94 31.49
CA ASN A 30 -5.09 47.64 31.54
C ASN A 30 -5.91 48.34 30.44
N ARG A 31 -5.57 49.60 30.14
CA ARG A 31 -6.30 50.39 29.13
C ARG A 31 -6.06 49.91 27.71
N VAL A 32 -4.87 49.37 27.44
CA VAL A 32 -4.52 48.78 26.14
C VAL A 32 -5.22 47.43 25.98
N LEU A 33 -5.26 46.60 27.02
CA LEU A 33 -6.04 45.35 27.02
C LEU A 33 -7.53 45.60 26.79
N TYR A 34 -8.09 46.64 27.42
CA TYR A 34 -9.48 47.05 27.20
C TYR A 34 -9.75 47.41 25.73
N ILE A 35 -8.85 48.17 25.10
CA ILE A 35 -8.96 48.52 23.67
C ILE A 35 -8.85 47.26 22.80
N PHE A 36 -7.94 46.33 23.12
CA PHE A 36 -7.82 45.07 22.39
C PHE A 36 -9.09 44.22 22.45
N PHE A 37 -9.74 44.13 23.62
CA PHE A 37 -10.96 43.32 23.76
C PHE A 37 -12.20 43.98 23.15
N THR A 38 -12.29 45.30 23.19
CA THR A 38 -13.40 46.03 22.55
C THR A 38 -13.31 46.00 21.02
N HIS A 39 -12.10 46.04 20.46
CA HIS A 39 -11.86 46.03 19.01
C HIS A 39 -11.32 44.69 18.49
N VAL A 40 -11.44 43.59 19.24
CA VAL A 40 -10.86 42.29 18.86
C VAL A 40 -11.36 41.79 17.50
N LYS A 41 -12.63 42.04 17.17
CA LYS A 41 -13.25 41.65 15.89
C LYS A 41 -12.76 42.52 14.74
N GLU A 42 -12.49 43.79 14.98
CA GLU A 42 -11.95 44.71 13.97
C GLU A 42 -10.46 44.47 13.71
N LEU A 43 -9.72 44.11 14.76
CA LEU A 43 -8.27 43.89 14.70
C LEU A 43 -7.89 42.50 14.18
N PHE A 44 -8.65 41.46 14.53
CA PHE A 44 -8.29 40.07 14.24
C PHE A 44 -9.34 39.31 13.41
N GLY A 45 -10.48 39.93 13.06
CA GLY A 45 -11.53 39.30 12.26
C GLY A 45 -12.19 38.12 12.97
N GLU A 46 -12.48 37.06 12.21
CA GLU A 46 -13.11 35.82 12.71
C GLU A 46 -12.06 34.81 13.21
N VAL A 47 -11.49 35.05 14.38
CA VAL A 47 -10.58 34.08 15.01
C VAL A 47 -11.36 32.97 15.69
N ILE A 48 -11.27 31.75 15.15
CA ILE A 48 -11.88 30.55 15.74
C ILE A 48 -10.88 29.91 16.72
N LEU A 49 -11.31 29.75 17.98
CA LEU A 49 -10.55 28.98 18.96
C LEU A 49 -10.69 27.49 18.67
N LYS A 50 -9.64 26.89 18.10
CA LYS A 50 -9.59 25.43 17.91
C LYS A 50 -9.20 24.75 19.22
N PRO A 51 -10.03 23.85 19.78
CA PRO A 51 -9.64 23.09 20.96
C PRO A 51 -8.39 22.27 20.64
N VAL A 52 -7.39 22.33 21.52
CA VAL A 52 -6.19 21.49 21.41
C VAL A 52 -6.59 20.08 21.80
N VAL A 53 -6.89 19.25 20.80
CA VAL A 53 -7.11 17.82 20.98
C VAL A 53 -5.73 17.15 21.05
N ARG A 54 -5.44 16.51 22.18
CA ARG A 54 -4.21 15.70 22.30
C ARG A 54 -4.28 14.53 21.32
N PRO A 55 -3.15 14.14 20.67
CA PRO A 55 -3.13 12.96 19.83
C PRO A 55 -3.69 11.76 20.60
N LEU A 56 -4.58 11.00 19.95
CA LEU A 56 -5.13 9.78 20.50
C LEU A 56 -4.01 8.89 21.08
N ARG A 57 -4.33 8.26 22.20
CA ARG A 57 -3.54 7.17 22.77
C ARG A 57 -4.37 5.90 22.77
N TRP A 58 -3.72 4.78 22.47
CA TRP A 58 -4.19 3.45 22.74
C TRP A 58 -3.64 3.05 24.10
N SER A 59 -4.43 3.26 25.15
CA SER A 59 -4.03 2.98 26.53
C SER A 59 -3.68 1.51 26.76
N ASN A 60 -4.29 0.57 26.02
CA ASN A 60 -4.03 -0.87 26.12
C ASN A 60 -3.97 -1.52 24.72
N MET A 61 -3.05 -2.48 24.52
CA MET A 61 -2.92 -3.28 23.29
C MET A 61 -4.21 -4.02 22.88
N ALA A 62 -5.07 -4.35 23.84
CA ALA A 62 -6.26 -5.18 23.63
C ALA A 62 -7.55 -4.39 23.36
N THR A 63 -7.55 -3.07 23.57
CA THR A 63 -8.77 -2.25 23.47
C THR A 63 -8.60 -1.25 22.35
N MET A 64 -9.27 -1.49 21.22
CA MET A 64 -9.42 -0.46 20.18
C MET A 64 -10.11 0.75 20.82
N PRO A 65 -9.47 1.93 20.88
CA PRO A 65 -10.18 3.11 21.34
C PRO A 65 -11.22 3.52 20.31
N ALA A 66 -12.21 4.27 20.79
CA ALA A 66 -13.25 4.85 19.96
C ALA A 66 -12.62 5.75 18.89
N LEU A 67 -12.49 5.22 17.69
CA LEU A 67 -12.00 5.94 16.52
C LEU A 67 -13.04 7.01 16.15
N PRO A 68 -12.65 8.26 15.83
CA PRO A 68 -13.58 9.27 15.36
C PRO A 68 -14.42 8.75 14.19
N GLU A 69 -15.72 9.05 14.16
CA GLU A 69 -16.65 8.52 13.15
C GLU A 69 -16.76 9.42 11.91
N THR A 70 -16.52 10.72 12.05
CA THR A 70 -16.63 11.65 10.92
C THR A 70 -15.34 11.72 10.12
N GLN A 71 -15.47 11.75 8.78
CA GLN A 71 -14.37 11.76 7.82
C GLN A 71 -13.36 12.90 8.06
N GLU A 72 -13.85 14.09 8.43
CA GLU A 72 -13.01 15.24 8.73
C GLU A 72 -12.19 15.03 10.01
N ASN A 73 -12.80 14.50 11.07
CA ASN A 73 -12.11 14.23 12.32
C ASN A 73 -11.04 13.14 12.16
N VAL A 74 -11.28 12.13 11.33
CA VAL A 74 -10.28 11.10 10.98
C VAL A 74 -9.09 11.73 10.26
N LYS A 75 -9.32 12.61 9.28
CA LYS A 75 -8.24 13.33 8.56
C LYS A 75 -7.44 14.24 9.48
N GLU A 76 -8.10 14.99 10.36
CA GLU A 76 -7.41 15.84 11.32
C GLU A 76 -6.56 15.03 12.30
N GLU A 77 -7.07 13.89 12.77
CA GLU A 77 -6.33 13.03 13.68
C GLU A 77 -5.13 12.37 12.99
N ILE A 78 -5.25 11.97 11.72
CA ILE A 78 -4.09 11.52 10.92
C ILE A 78 -3.00 12.60 10.91
N ARG A 79 -3.34 13.86 10.62
CA ARG A 79 -2.35 14.95 10.63
C ARG A 79 -1.66 15.12 11.98
N ARG A 80 -2.42 15.02 13.08
CA ARG A 80 -1.86 15.12 14.45
C ARG A 80 -0.91 13.96 14.75
N GLN A 81 -1.30 12.75 14.36
CA GLN A 81 -0.49 11.55 14.57
C GLN A 81 0.76 11.54 13.68
N GLU A 82 0.68 11.99 12.41
CA GLU A 82 1.84 12.14 11.52
C GLU A 82 2.83 13.20 12.05
N PHE A 83 2.32 14.31 12.58
CA PHE A 83 3.17 15.31 13.24
C PHE A 83 3.90 14.72 14.46
N LEU A 84 3.18 13.97 15.31
CA LEU A 84 3.79 13.29 16.46
C LEU A 84 4.81 12.24 16.03
N LEU A 85 4.49 11.44 15.00
CA LEU A 85 5.38 10.44 14.42
C LEU A 85 6.70 11.08 13.95
N ASN A 86 6.62 12.19 13.21
CA ASN A 86 7.81 12.92 12.75
C ASN A 86 8.65 13.48 13.91
N CYS A 87 8.00 13.95 14.98
CA CYS A 87 8.71 14.40 16.16
C CYS A 87 9.42 13.25 16.87
N LEU A 88 8.77 12.09 17.02
CA LEU A 88 9.37 10.90 17.62
C LEU A 88 10.53 10.36 16.78
N HIS A 89 10.41 10.35 15.45
CA HIS A 89 11.51 9.97 14.57
C HIS A 89 12.72 10.90 14.72
N ARG A 90 12.50 12.21 14.72
CA ARG A 90 13.59 13.18 14.92
C ARG A 90 14.26 13.02 16.28
N ASP A 91 13.48 12.78 17.33
CA ASP A 91 13.99 12.58 18.69
C ASP A 91 14.83 11.29 18.81
N LEU A 92 14.41 10.20 18.15
CA LEU A 92 15.14 8.93 18.13
C LEU A 92 16.40 9.01 17.25
N GLN A 93 16.34 9.74 16.14
CA GLN A 93 17.48 10.04 15.26
C GLN A 93 18.53 10.93 15.95
N ALA A 94 18.15 11.71 16.97
CA ALA A 94 19.07 12.51 17.76
C ALA A 94 19.96 11.69 18.72
N GLY A 95 19.96 10.35 18.61
CA GLY A 95 20.81 9.45 19.38
C GLY A 95 20.29 9.11 20.79
N VAL A 96 19.12 9.62 21.19
CA VAL A 96 18.50 9.31 22.49
C VAL A 96 17.65 8.05 22.35
N LYS A 97 18.26 6.88 22.59
CA LYS A 97 17.56 5.58 22.67
C LYS A 97 16.72 5.52 23.93
N ASP A 98 15.46 5.93 23.81
CA ASP A 98 14.46 5.86 24.88
C ASP A 98 13.39 4.84 24.52
N LEU A 99 13.40 3.68 25.21
CA LEU A 99 12.44 2.60 25.03
C LEU A 99 10.98 3.10 25.11
N SER A 100 10.71 4.10 25.94
CA SER A 100 9.36 4.68 26.04
C SER A 100 8.96 5.43 24.76
N LYS A 101 9.90 6.11 24.11
CA LYS A 101 9.66 6.78 22.83
C LYS A 101 9.53 5.78 21.69
N GLU A 102 10.27 4.69 21.71
CA GLU A 102 10.14 3.59 20.74
C GLU A 102 8.76 2.92 20.86
N GLU A 103 8.33 2.55 22.06
CA GLU A 103 6.99 2.01 22.30
C GLU A 103 5.89 2.98 21.83
N ARG A 104 6.08 4.28 22.11
CA ARG A 104 5.17 5.33 21.65
C ARG A 104 5.17 5.46 20.13
N LEU A 105 6.30 5.31 19.46
CA LEU A 105 6.41 5.33 18.01
C LEU A 105 5.59 4.19 17.39
N TRP A 106 5.78 2.97 17.89
CA TRP A 106 5.00 1.79 17.46
C TRP A 106 3.51 1.97 17.70
N GLU A 107 3.13 2.56 18.84
CA GLU A 107 1.74 2.91 19.13
C GLU A 107 1.18 3.88 18.07
N VAL A 108 1.88 4.97 17.79
CA VAL A 108 1.45 5.99 16.81
C VAL A 108 1.33 5.40 15.40
N GLN A 109 2.28 4.56 14.98
CA GLN A 109 2.20 3.86 13.69
C GLN A 109 0.96 2.99 13.59
N ARG A 110 0.63 2.25 14.65
CA ARG A 110 -0.56 1.40 14.69
C ARG A 110 -1.86 2.21 14.68
N ILE A 111 -1.90 3.34 15.40
CA ILE A 111 -3.00 4.32 15.35
C ILE A 111 -3.18 4.84 13.92
N LEU A 112 -2.09 5.25 13.27
CA LEU A 112 -2.12 5.74 11.89
C LEU A 112 -2.65 4.69 10.92
N THR A 113 -2.22 3.44 11.05
CA THR A 113 -2.72 2.33 10.23
C THR A 113 -4.23 2.15 10.40
N ALA A 114 -4.74 2.16 11.64
CA ALA A 114 -6.16 2.04 11.91
C ALA A 114 -6.97 3.23 11.36
N LEU A 115 -6.47 4.46 11.54
CA LEU A 115 -7.11 5.66 11.01
C LEU A 115 -7.11 5.69 9.47
N LYS A 116 -6.00 5.34 8.82
CA LYS A 116 -5.90 5.26 7.35
C LYS A 116 -6.81 4.17 6.79
N ARG A 117 -6.95 3.02 7.46
CA ARG A 117 -7.93 1.99 7.11
C ARG A 117 -9.36 2.51 7.23
N LYS A 118 -9.71 3.14 8.36
CA LYS A 118 -11.04 3.72 8.56
C LYS A 118 -11.37 4.81 7.54
N LEU A 119 -10.39 5.64 7.15
CA LEU A 119 -10.54 6.65 6.11
C LEU A 119 -10.87 6.02 4.74
N ARG A 120 -10.24 4.90 4.39
CA ARG A 120 -10.54 4.15 3.17
C ARG A 120 -11.93 3.51 3.22
N GLU A 121 -12.28 2.90 4.35
CA GLU A 121 -13.60 2.30 4.58
C GLU A 121 -14.72 3.35 4.45
N ALA A 122 -14.55 4.52 5.06
CA ALA A 122 -15.50 5.62 4.99
C ALA A 122 -15.67 6.15 3.56
N LYS A 123 -14.57 6.28 2.79
CA LYS A 123 -14.63 6.66 1.37
C LYS A 123 -15.37 5.61 0.53
N ARG A 124 -15.16 4.32 0.81
CA ARG A 124 -15.84 3.22 0.12
C ARG A 124 -17.34 3.26 0.38
N GLN A 125 -17.75 3.40 1.64
CA GLN A 125 -19.16 3.54 2.03
C GLN A 125 -19.80 4.78 1.38
N GLU A 126 -19.08 5.90 1.29
CA GLU A 126 -19.56 7.09 0.58
C GLU A 126 -19.79 6.81 -0.92
N CYS A 127 -18.92 6.03 -1.57
CA CYS A 127 -19.12 5.61 -2.97
C CYS A 127 -20.32 4.67 -3.13
N GLU A 128 -20.41 3.65 -2.28
CA GLU A 128 -21.52 2.68 -2.28
C GLU A 128 -22.88 3.37 -2.06
N THR A 129 -22.94 4.34 -1.15
CA THR A 129 -24.17 5.12 -0.92
C THR A 129 -24.53 6.02 -2.11
N LYS A 130 -23.55 6.62 -2.80
CA LYS A 130 -23.79 7.40 -4.03
C LYS A 130 -24.35 6.52 -5.14
N ILE A 131 -23.75 5.34 -5.35
CA ILE A 131 -24.22 4.36 -6.33
C ILE A 131 -25.65 3.91 -6.00
N ALA A 132 -25.93 3.58 -4.73
CA ALA A 132 -27.27 3.19 -4.30
C ALA A 132 -28.31 4.32 -4.51
N GLN A 133 -27.93 5.58 -4.28
CA GLN A 133 -28.80 6.74 -4.54
C GLN A 133 -29.02 6.98 -6.03
N GLU A 134 -28.01 6.77 -6.87
CA GLU A 134 -28.10 6.91 -8.33
C GLU A 134 -29.02 5.83 -8.93
N ILE A 135 -28.87 4.56 -8.51
CA ILE A 135 -29.78 3.46 -8.88
C ILE A 135 -31.22 3.75 -8.42
N ALA A 136 -31.40 4.27 -7.20
CA ALA A 136 -32.73 4.62 -6.68
C ALA A 136 -33.35 5.84 -7.39
N SER A 137 -32.54 6.70 -8.01
CA SER A 137 -33.01 7.87 -8.77
C SER A 137 -33.37 7.47 -10.21
N LEU A 138 -32.56 6.62 -10.84
CA LEU A 138 -32.81 6.06 -12.16
C LEU A 138 -34.07 5.16 -12.19
N SER A 139 -34.34 4.41 -11.11
CA SER A 139 -35.56 3.58 -11.03
C SER A 139 -36.89 4.35 -10.92
N LYS A 140 -36.86 5.69 -10.77
CA LYS A 140 -38.06 6.54 -10.70
C LYS A 140 -38.36 7.30 -12.00
N GLU A 141 -37.48 7.22 -12.99
CA GLU A 141 -37.64 7.89 -14.28
C GLU A 141 -38.07 6.84 -15.31
N ASP A 142 -39.36 6.86 -15.70
CA ASP A 142 -39.95 5.87 -16.62
C ASP A 142 -39.31 5.95 -18.01
N VAL A 143 -38.35 5.06 -18.30
CA VAL A 143 -37.69 4.89 -19.61
C VAL A 143 -38.34 3.73 -20.38
N SER A 144 -38.50 3.91 -21.69
CA SER A 144 -39.12 3.00 -22.66
C SER A 144 -38.66 1.54 -22.52
N LYS A 145 -39.56 0.57 -22.72
CA LYS A 145 -39.29 -0.88 -22.60
C LYS A 145 -38.19 -1.44 -23.52
N GLU A 146 -37.83 -0.75 -24.60
CA GLU A 146 -36.74 -1.12 -25.52
C GLU A 146 -35.39 -0.52 -25.11
N GLU A 147 -35.37 0.65 -24.48
CA GLU A 147 -34.15 1.22 -23.84
C GLU A 147 -33.85 0.52 -22.52
N MET A 148 -34.86 -0.02 -21.82
CA MET A 148 -34.68 -0.81 -20.60
C MET A 148 -33.88 -2.09 -20.83
N THR A 149 -34.05 -2.78 -21.97
CA THR A 149 -33.34 -4.05 -22.22
C THR A 149 -31.88 -3.83 -22.62
N GLU A 150 -31.59 -2.80 -23.42
CA GLU A 150 -30.20 -2.43 -23.74
C GLU A 150 -29.49 -1.90 -22.48
N ASN A 151 -30.16 -1.08 -21.67
CA ASN A 151 -29.60 -0.61 -20.39
C ASN A 151 -29.41 -1.75 -19.37
N GLU A 152 -30.32 -2.73 -19.31
CA GLU A 152 -30.16 -3.91 -18.46
C GLU A 152 -28.96 -4.76 -18.91
N GLU A 153 -28.77 -4.95 -20.21
CA GLU A 153 -27.60 -5.65 -20.77
C GLU A 153 -26.30 -4.86 -20.51
N GLU A 154 -26.32 -3.53 -20.61
CA GLU A 154 -25.18 -2.67 -20.26
C GLU A 154 -24.84 -2.74 -18.76
N VAL A 155 -25.85 -2.74 -17.88
CA VAL A 155 -25.67 -2.90 -16.42
C VAL A 155 -25.13 -4.29 -16.09
N ILE A 156 -25.63 -5.35 -16.74
CA ILE A 156 -25.11 -6.71 -16.57
C ILE A 156 -23.66 -6.80 -17.03
N ASN A 157 -23.32 -6.20 -18.18
CA ASN A 157 -21.96 -6.17 -18.69
C ASN A 157 -21.01 -5.37 -17.77
N LEU A 158 -21.47 -4.26 -17.19
CA LEU A 158 -20.71 -3.47 -16.23
C LEU A 158 -20.45 -4.25 -14.93
N LEU A 159 -21.47 -4.95 -14.41
CA LEU A 159 -21.33 -5.80 -13.22
C LEU A 159 -20.39 -6.99 -13.47
N LEU A 160 -20.47 -7.61 -14.64
CA LEU A 160 -19.54 -8.69 -15.03
C LEU A 160 -18.11 -8.17 -15.20
N ALA A 161 -17.93 -6.95 -15.74
CA ALA A 161 -16.61 -6.33 -15.83
C ALA A 161 -16.02 -6.05 -14.44
N GLN A 162 -16.83 -5.54 -13.52
CA GLN A 162 -16.43 -5.28 -12.15
C GLN A 162 -16.13 -6.57 -11.38
N GLU A 163 -16.93 -7.62 -11.56
CA GLU A 163 -16.68 -8.95 -10.97
C GLU A 163 -15.35 -9.52 -11.46
N ASN A 164 -15.07 -9.42 -12.75
CA ASN A 164 -13.79 -9.87 -13.32
C ASN A 164 -12.60 -9.04 -12.81
N GLU A 165 -12.74 -7.72 -12.70
CA GLU A 165 -11.73 -6.85 -12.12
C GLU A 165 -11.40 -7.29 -10.68
N ILE A 166 -12.41 -7.44 -9.83
CA ILE A 166 -12.25 -7.87 -8.43
C ILE A 166 -11.63 -9.27 -8.33
N LEU A 167 -12.03 -10.21 -9.20
CA LEU A 167 -11.45 -11.54 -9.26
C LEU A 167 -9.95 -11.48 -9.57
N THR A 168 -9.56 -10.67 -10.57
CA THR A 168 -8.15 -10.52 -10.93
C THR A 168 -7.31 -9.85 -9.85
N GLU A 169 -7.88 -8.89 -9.11
CA GLU A 169 -7.23 -8.28 -7.95
C GLU A 169 -7.03 -9.32 -6.83
N GLN A 170 -8.04 -10.15 -6.56
CA GLN A 170 -7.92 -11.22 -5.56
C GLN A 170 -6.83 -12.22 -5.93
N GLU A 171 -6.73 -12.62 -7.20
CA GLU A 171 -5.70 -13.55 -7.66
C GLU A 171 -4.29 -12.99 -7.46
N GLU A 172 -4.06 -11.70 -7.75
CA GLU A 172 -2.76 -11.04 -7.49
C GLU A 172 -2.46 -10.92 -6.00
N LEU A 173 -3.46 -10.58 -5.18
CA LEU A 173 -3.28 -10.53 -3.73
C LEU A 173 -2.91 -11.89 -3.14
N ILE A 174 -3.52 -12.98 -3.63
CA ILE A 174 -3.17 -14.34 -3.22
C ILE A 174 -1.76 -14.70 -3.71
N ALA A 175 -1.40 -14.34 -4.94
CA ALA A 175 -0.06 -14.58 -5.45
C ALA A 175 1.01 -13.86 -4.61
N LEU A 176 0.77 -12.60 -4.28
CA LEU A 176 1.63 -11.80 -3.41
C LEU A 176 1.70 -12.37 -2.00
N GLU A 177 0.56 -12.79 -1.42
CA GLU A 177 0.52 -13.45 -0.13
C GLU A 177 1.40 -14.71 -0.12
N GLN A 178 1.33 -15.54 -1.16
CA GLN A 178 2.16 -16.72 -1.26
C GLN A 178 3.65 -16.38 -1.35
N VAL A 179 4.03 -15.32 -2.08
CA VAL A 179 5.42 -14.85 -2.15
C VAL A 179 5.91 -14.38 -0.78
N LEU A 180 5.13 -13.54 -0.10
CA LEU A 180 5.45 -13.06 1.24
C LEU A 180 5.56 -14.22 2.25
N ARG A 181 4.65 -15.20 2.20
CA ARG A 181 4.74 -16.40 3.04
C ARG A 181 6.02 -17.19 2.80
N ARG A 182 6.47 -17.31 1.55
CA ARG A 182 7.75 -17.96 1.21
C ARG A 182 8.94 -17.15 1.74
N GLN A 183 8.93 -15.83 1.58
CA GLN A 183 9.98 -14.95 2.10
C GLN A 183 10.09 -15.04 3.63
N ILE A 184 8.96 -14.99 4.34
CA ILE A 184 8.93 -15.16 5.80
C ILE A 184 9.49 -16.53 6.21
N ALA A 185 9.20 -17.59 5.45
CA ALA A 185 9.74 -18.92 5.73
C ALA A 185 11.27 -18.94 5.55
N THR A 186 11.78 -18.38 4.45
CA THR A 186 13.23 -18.32 4.20
C THR A 186 13.98 -17.44 5.21
N GLU A 187 13.39 -16.31 5.61
CA GLU A 187 13.97 -15.45 6.64
C GLU A 187 13.98 -16.14 8.01
N LYS A 188 12.94 -16.91 8.35
CA LYS A 188 12.93 -17.72 9.58
C LYS A 188 14.02 -18.78 9.57
N GLU A 189 14.25 -19.46 8.45
CA GLU A 189 15.35 -20.43 8.31
C GLU A 189 16.72 -19.73 8.48
N GLU A 190 16.88 -18.52 7.94
CA GLU A 190 18.11 -17.75 8.10
C GLU A 190 18.33 -17.34 9.56
N ILE A 191 17.28 -16.88 10.24
CA ILE A 191 17.32 -16.54 11.67
C ILE A 191 17.70 -17.77 12.50
N GLU A 192 17.15 -18.94 12.19
CA GLU A 192 17.51 -20.20 12.87
C GLU A 192 18.97 -20.58 12.63
N ARG A 193 19.49 -20.41 11.40
CA ARG A 193 20.90 -20.63 11.09
C ARG A 193 21.81 -19.69 11.88
N LEU A 194 21.53 -18.39 11.86
CA LEU A 194 22.32 -17.39 12.58
C LEU A 194 22.28 -17.63 14.10
N ARG A 195 21.13 -18.03 14.65
CA ARG A 195 21.02 -18.41 16.07
C ARG A 195 21.89 -19.63 16.41
N ALA A 196 21.94 -20.63 15.53
CA ALA A 196 22.82 -21.79 15.72
C ALA A 196 24.30 -21.40 15.64
N GLU A 197 24.68 -20.51 14.72
CA GLU A 197 26.04 -19.99 14.60
C GLU A 197 26.46 -19.20 15.85
N ILE A 198 25.59 -18.31 16.36
CA ILE A 198 25.83 -17.59 17.62
C ILE A 198 26.04 -18.58 18.78
N ALA A 199 25.25 -19.64 18.85
CA ALA A 199 25.42 -20.67 19.88
C ALA A 199 26.76 -21.41 19.76
N ASP A 200 27.23 -21.73 18.54
CA ASP A 200 28.55 -22.36 18.32
C ASP A 200 29.69 -21.41 18.71
N ILE A 201 29.58 -20.12 18.37
CA ILE A 201 30.58 -19.11 18.74
C ILE A 201 30.64 -18.95 20.27
N GLN A 202 29.48 -18.87 20.94
CA GLN A 202 29.40 -18.79 22.40
C GLN A 202 30.00 -20.03 23.06
N SER A 203 29.72 -21.24 22.54
CA SER A 203 30.33 -22.48 23.02
C SER A 203 31.86 -22.47 22.87
N ARG A 204 32.39 -21.99 21.74
CA ARG A 204 33.83 -21.85 21.50
C ARG A 204 34.50 -20.81 22.40
N GLN A 205 33.82 -19.70 22.69
CA GLN A 205 34.31 -18.68 23.63
C GLN A 205 34.32 -19.21 25.06
N GLN A 206 33.28 -19.92 25.48
CA GLN A 206 33.19 -20.50 26.81
C GLN A 206 34.24 -21.61 27.03
N GLY A 207 34.54 -22.42 26.01
CA GLY A 207 35.64 -23.38 26.03
C GLY A 207 37.05 -22.74 26.02
N ARG A 208 37.18 -21.49 25.55
CA ARG A 208 38.43 -20.72 25.64
C ARG A 208 38.63 -20.10 27.02
N SER A 209 37.57 -19.63 27.68
CA SER A 209 37.66 -19.06 29.03
C SER A 209 38.03 -20.08 30.12
N GLU A 210 37.77 -21.38 29.91
CA GLU A 210 38.19 -22.42 30.86
C GLU A 210 39.69 -22.80 30.73
N THR A 211 40.39 -22.33 29.69
CA THR A 211 41.81 -22.68 29.45
C THR A 211 42.78 -21.50 29.65
N GLU A 212 42.29 -20.29 29.91
CA GLU A 212 43.14 -19.12 30.18
C GLU A 212 42.88 -18.58 31.59
N GLU A 213 43.13 -19.41 32.60
CA GLU A 213 43.62 -18.88 33.87
C GLU A 213 45.11 -18.61 33.71
N TYR A 214 45.50 -17.34 33.87
CA TYR A 214 46.86 -16.84 34.16
C TYR A 214 47.68 -16.22 33.01
N SER A 215 47.41 -14.95 32.68
CA SER A 215 48.37 -13.90 32.29
C SER A 215 47.57 -12.67 31.85
N SER A 216 47.88 -11.42 32.20
CA SER A 216 48.90 -10.78 33.03
C SER A 216 48.37 -9.36 33.24
N ASP A 217 48.50 -8.81 34.45
CA ASP A 217 48.45 -7.35 34.65
C ASP A 217 49.52 -6.73 33.75
N SER A 218 49.11 -5.98 32.73
CA SER A 218 50.02 -5.17 31.92
C SER A 218 49.38 -3.81 31.69
N GLU A 219 49.71 -2.88 32.59
CA GLU A 219 49.46 -1.47 32.39
C GLU A 219 50.45 -0.94 31.35
N SER A 220 50.00 -0.82 30.09
CA SER A 220 50.74 -0.10 29.06
C SER A 220 49.80 0.43 27.97
N GLU A 221 49.84 1.76 27.81
CA GLU A 221 49.60 2.57 26.60
C GLU A 221 48.16 3.07 26.36
N SER A 222 47.86 4.23 26.96
CA SER A 222 46.64 5.04 26.77
C SER A 222 46.54 5.77 25.43
N GLU A 223 47.52 5.67 24.54
CA GLU A 223 47.54 6.38 23.25
C GLU A 223 46.82 5.58 22.13
N ASP A 224 46.83 4.24 22.19
CA ASP A 224 46.12 3.39 21.23
C ASP A 224 44.61 3.30 21.49
N GLU A 225 44.17 3.55 22.72
CA GLU A 225 42.75 3.48 23.12
C GLU A 225 41.92 4.63 22.52
N GLU A 226 42.52 5.81 22.39
CA GLU A 226 41.86 6.99 21.80
C GLU A 226 41.70 6.85 20.27
N GLU A 227 42.70 6.28 19.58
CA GLU A 227 42.60 5.94 18.15
C GLU A 227 41.58 4.82 17.91
N LEU A 228 41.55 3.78 18.75
CA LEU A 228 40.50 2.75 18.68
C LEU A 228 39.10 3.34 18.89
N GLN A 229 38.97 4.30 19.80
CA GLN A 229 37.70 4.96 20.06
C GLN A 229 37.24 5.80 18.86
N MET A 230 38.16 6.51 18.18
CA MET A 230 37.84 7.23 16.93
C MET A 230 37.44 6.27 15.81
N ILE A 231 38.14 5.14 15.65
CA ILE A 231 37.81 4.14 14.63
C ILE A 231 36.45 3.50 14.91
N LEU A 232 36.13 3.22 16.17
CA LEU A 232 34.83 2.70 16.58
C LEU A 232 33.70 3.69 16.28
N GLU A 233 33.90 4.98 16.58
CA GLU A 233 32.93 6.04 16.32
C GLU A 233 32.71 6.23 14.80
N ASP A 234 33.78 6.21 14.00
CA ASP A 234 33.69 6.26 12.54
C ASP A 234 32.97 5.04 11.95
N LEU A 235 33.24 3.83 12.46
CA LEU A 235 32.53 2.61 12.03
C LEU A 235 31.05 2.64 12.44
N GLN A 236 30.72 3.16 13.61
CA GLN A 236 29.33 3.35 14.04
C GLN A 236 28.60 4.32 13.13
N LYS A 237 29.24 5.44 12.77
CA LYS A 237 28.69 6.44 11.86
C LYS A 237 28.52 5.89 10.45
N GLN A 238 29.48 5.10 9.96
CA GLN A 238 29.37 4.43 8.66
C GLN A 238 28.24 3.39 8.65
N ASN A 239 28.07 2.63 9.72
CA ASN A 239 26.95 1.69 9.86
C ASN A 239 25.61 2.44 9.87
N GLU A 240 25.49 3.55 10.59
CA GLU A 240 24.29 4.38 10.59
C GLU A 240 24.00 4.95 9.19
N GLU A 241 25.01 5.43 8.47
CA GLU A 241 24.84 5.91 7.10
C GLU A 241 24.41 4.78 6.15
N LEU A 242 24.93 3.57 6.33
CA LEU A 242 24.52 2.39 5.58
C LEU A 242 23.09 1.98 5.91
N GLU A 243 22.66 2.02 7.17
CA GLU A 243 21.27 1.79 7.56
C GLU A 243 20.33 2.83 6.93
N ASN A 244 20.71 4.10 6.94
CA ASN A 244 19.95 5.16 6.27
C ASN A 244 19.86 4.96 4.74
N LYS A 245 20.96 4.55 4.10
CA LYS A 245 20.94 4.21 2.66
C LYS A 245 20.08 2.97 2.39
N ASN A 246 20.15 1.96 3.25
CA ASN A 246 19.39 0.73 3.13
C ASN A 246 17.88 0.99 3.28
N THR A 247 17.48 1.80 4.27
CA THR A 247 16.07 2.21 4.44
C THR A 247 15.56 3.00 3.23
N HIS A 248 16.36 3.94 2.70
CA HIS A 248 15.99 4.69 1.50
C HIS A 248 15.84 3.80 0.27
N LEU A 249 16.77 2.86 0.05
CA LEU A 249 16.70 1.90 -1.04
C LEU A 249 15.48 0.98 -0.92
N ASN A 250 15.17 0.48 0.28
CA ASN A 250 13.95 -0.32 0.48
C ASN A 250 12.69 0.47 0.17
N GLN A 251 12.64 1.74 0.56
CA GLN A 251 11.50 2.59 0.25
C GLN A 251 11.35 2.83 -1.25
N ALA A 252 12.45 3.11 -1.96
CA ALA A 252 12.44 3.22 -3.42
C ALA A 252 12.01 1.91 -4.11
N ILE A 253 12.49 0.76 -3.63
CA ILE A 253 12.09 -0.56 -4.14
C ILE A 253 10.58 -0.77 -3.93
N HIS A 254 10.04 -0.40 -2.77
CA HIS A 254 8.59 -0.50 -2.51
C HIS A 254 7.77 0.38 -3.45
N GLU A 255 8.19 1.63 -3.66
CA GLU A 255 7.53 2.55 -4.60
C GLU A 255 7.56 2.01 -6.04
N GLU A 256 8.69 1.45 -6.48
CA GLU A 256 8.79 0.80 -7.79
C GLU A 256 7.91 -0.46 -7.89
N GLN A 257 7.83 -1.26 -6.83
CA GLN A 257 6.95 -2.43 -6.78
C GLN A 257 5.46 -2.05 -6.88
N GLU A 258 5.06 -0.98 -6.20
CA GLU A 258 3.70 -0.42 -6.29
C GLU A 258 3.40 0.04 -7.73
N ALA A 259 4.32 0.79 -8.35
CA ALA A 259 4.16 1.23 -9.74
C ALA A 259 4.09 0.04 -10.74
N ILE A 260 4.90 -1.00 -10.53
CA ILE A 260 4.85 -2.22 -11.36
C ILE A 260 3.51 -2.94 -11.20
N LEU A 261 2.98 -3.01 -9.99
CA LEU A 261 1.69 -3.63 -9.72
C LEU A 261 0.56 -2.87 -10.43
N GLU A 262 0.54 -1.54 -10.36
CA GLU A 262 -0.41 -0.70 -11.10
C GLU A 262 -0.34 -0.92 -12.62
N LEU A 263 0.88 -0.93 -13.17
CA LEU A 263 1.11 -1.20 -14.60
C LEU A 263 0.62 -2.59 -15.02
N ARG A 264 0.83 -3.61 -14.18
CA ARG A 264 0.34 -4.98 -14.44
C ARG A 264 -1.18 -5.05 -14.47
N VAL A 265 -1.85 -4.37 -13.53
CA VAL A 265 -3.32 -4.28 -13.50
C VAL A 265 -3.83 -3.61 -14.77
N GLN A 266 -3.27 -2.47 -15.17
CA GLN A 266 -3.65 -1.78 -16.40
C GLN A 266 -3.45 -2.65 -17.65
N LEU A 267 -2.31 -3.36 -17.76
CA LEU A 267 -2.03 -4.28 -18.86
C LEU A 267 -3.06 -5.41 -18.94
N ARG A 268 -3.43 -6.00 -17.79
CA ARG A 268 -4.41 -7.09 -17.75
C ARG A 268 -5.81 -6.61 -18.14
N LEU A 269 -6.22 -5.43 -17.66
CA LEU A 269 -7.49 -4.81 -18.05
C LEU A 269 -7.55 -4.57 -19.57
N LEU A 270 -6.49 -3.99 -20.15
CA LEU A 270 -6.38 -3.78 -21.59
C LEU A 270 -6.42 -5.10 -22.37
N GLN A 271 -5.75 -6.14 -21.87
CA GLN A 271 -5.72 -7.45 -22.50
C GLN A 271 -7.09 -8.14 -22.46
N SER A 272 -7.81 -8.01 -21.35
CA SER A 272 -9.19 -8.49 -21.20
C SER A 272 -10.15 -7.76 -22.14
N HIS A 273 -10.08 -6.42 -22.20
CA HIS A 273 -10.90 -5.62 -23.10
C HIS A 273 -10.65 -5.95 -24.58
N LYS A 274 -9.39 -6.20 -24.95
CA LYS A 274 -9.03 -6.63 -26.31
C LYS A 274 -9.56 -8.03 -26.64
N GLN A 275 -9.59 -8.95 -25.68
CA GLN A 275 -10.20 -10.27 -25.87
C GLN A 275 -11.73 -10.18 -26.00
N GLN A 276 -12.39 -9.32 -25.24
CA GLN A 276 -13.83 -9.04 -25.39
C GLN A 276 -14.16 -8.42 -26.75
N GLN A 277 -13.37 -7.45 -27.23
CA GLN A 277 -13.55 -6.88 -28.58
C GLN A 277 -13.36 -7.94 -29.68
N GLN A 278 -12.37 -8.83 -29.54
CA GLN A 278 -12.19 -9.94 -30.49
C GLN A 278 -13.35 -10.94 -30.48
N GLN A 279 -13.98 -11.17 -29.33
CA GLN A 279 -15.18 -12.01 -29.24
C GLN A 279 -16.42 -11.32 -29.82
N GLN A 280 -16.52 -9.99 -29.74
CA GLN A 280 -17.58 -9.22 -30.41
C GLN A 280 -17.41 -9.19 -31.94
N GLU A 281 -16.18 -9.07 -32.46
CA GLU A 281 -15.92 -9.14 -33.91
C GLU A 281 -16.22 -10.53 -34.51
N LEU A 282 -16.08 -11.60 -33.73
CA LEU A 282 -16.42 -12.97 -34.19
C LEU A 282 -17.94 -13.26 -34.20
N ASN A 283 -18.76 -12.39 -33.60
CA ASN A 283 -20.20 -12.61 -33.44
C ASN A 283 -21.07 -11.77 -34.40
N VAL A 284 -20.46 -11.11 -35.40
CA VAL A 284 -21.20 -10.44 -36.48
C VAL A 284 -21.62 -11.49 -37.52
N PRO A 285 -22.93 -11.78 -37.71
CA PRO A 285 -23.37 -12.68 -38.76
C PRO A 285 -23.19 -12.01 -40.14
N PRO A 286 -22.95 -12.78 -41.21
CA PRO A 286 -22.76 -12.20 -42.55
C PRO A 286 -24.06 -11.52 -43.01
N PRO A 287 -23.99 -10.41 -43.78
CA PRO A 287 -25.19 -9.71 -44.23
C PRO A 287 -26.00 -10.63 -45.14
N ALA A 288 -27.26 -10.87 -44.76
CA ALA A 288 -28.20 -11.60 -45.59
C ALA A 288 -28.40 -10.89 -46.93
N GLU A 289 -28.00 -11.56 -48.02
CA GLU A 289 -28.38 -11.19 -49.38
C GLU A 289 -29.90 -11.09 -49.48
N GLN A 290 -30.38 -9.90 -49.82
CA GLN A 290 -31.77 -9.68 -50.20
C GLN A 290 -32.07 -10.41 -51.50
N VAL A 291 -33.06 -11.30 -51.45
CA VAL A 291 -33.69 -11.96 -52.60
C VAL A 291 -34.47 -10.94 -53.43
N PRO A 292 -34.33 -10.90 -54.78
CA PRO A 292 -35.35 -10.31 -55.65
C PRO A 292 -36.22 -11.38 -56.34
N PRO A 293 -37.46 -11.03 -56.76
CA PRO A 293 -38.51 -12.01 -57.08
C PRO A 293 -38.53 -12.50 -58.55
N THR A 294 -38.73 -13.82 -58.69
CA THR A 294 -39.58 -14.59 -59.61
C THR A 294 -39.62 -14.35 -61.16
N GLN A 295 -38.98 -15.30 -61.89
CA GLN A 295 -39.35 -16.03 -63.16
C GLN A 295 -39.29 -15.35 -64.55
N PRO A 296 -39.25 -16.10 -65.71
CA PRO A 296 -39.18 -17.57 -65.96
C PRO A 296 -38.09 -18.04 -66.97
N SER A 297 -37.96 -19.38 -67.15
CA SER A 297 -37.10 -20.15 -68.10
C SER A 297 -37.32 -19.79 -69.60
N PRO A 298 -36.40 -20.06 -70.57
CA PRO A 298 -36.18 -21.42 -71.08
C PRO A 298 -34.76 -21.81 -71.59
N GLU A 299 -34.51 -23.13 -71.55
CA GLU A 299 -33.77 -24.00 -72.50
C GLU A 299 -32.47 -23.60 -73.24
N ALA A 300 -31.53 -24.57 -73.15
CA ALA A 300 -30.75 -25.19 -74.24
C ALA A 300 -29.26 -24.85 -74.43
N ARG A 301 -28.47 -25.94 -74.27
CA ARG A 301 -27.38 -26.45 -75.12
C ARG A 301 -25.98 -25.82 -75.06
N ALA A 302 -25.03 -26.76 -74.88
CA ALA A 302 -23.69 -26.83 -75.50
C ALA A 302 -22.69 -25.75 -75.03
N GLU A 303 -21.39 -25.97 -74.91
CA GLU A 303 -20.47 -27.08 -75.17
C GLU A 303 -19.12 -26.62 -74.57
N GLU A 304 -18.23 -27.57 -74.30
CA GLU A 304 -16.76 -27.40 -74.36
C GLU A 304 -16.07 -26.39 -73.39
N GLN A 305 -14.88 -26.61 -72.83
CA GLN A 305 -13.89 -27.67 -72.97
C GLN A 305 -12.80 -27.42 -71.90
N THR A 306 -12.24 -28.50 -71.36
CA THR A 306 -10.81 -28.67 -70.95
C THR A 306 -10.23 -27.76 -69.85
N LYS A 307 -9.43 -28.23 -68.89
CA LYS A 307 -8.58 -29.43 -68.70
C LYS A 307 -8.40 -29.57 -67.17
N ARG A 308 -8.57 -30.78 -66.61
CA ARG A 308 -7.46 -31.68 -66.15
C ARG A 308 -6.42 -30.94 -65.29
N SER A 309 -6.07 -31.37 -64.08
CA SER A 309 -5.95 -32.76 -63.59
C SER A 309 -5.90 -32.73 -62.06
N VAL A 310 -6.73 -33.52 -61.38
CA VAL A 310 -6.39 -34.82 -60.75
C VAL A 310 -5.93 -34.61 -59.29
N SER A 311 -6.81 -34.87 -58.31
CA SER A 311 -7.07 -36.20 -57.70
C SER A 311 -5.99 -36.51 -56.64
N THR A 312 -6.23 -36.97 -55.41
CA THR A 312 -7.44 -37.51 -54.76
C THR A 312 -7.06 -38.01 -53.36
N VAL A 313 -8.07 -38.14 -52.47
CA VAL A 313 -8.32 -39.29 -51.55
C VAL A 313 -7.40 -39.36 -50.30
N ALA A 314 -7.83 -39.68 -49.08
CA ALA A 314 -9.06 -40.21 -48.46
C ALA A 314 -9.02 -39.78 -46.97
N ALA A 315 -10.17 -39.58 -46.29
CA ALA A 315 -10.90 -40.57 -45.47
C ALA A 315 -10.08 -41.18 -44.30
N ALA A 316 -10.55 -41.40 -43.08
CA ALA A 316 -11.80 -41.11 -42.36
C ALA A 316 -11.55 -41.40 -40.87
N ALA A 317 -12.38 -40.79 -40.02
CA ALA A 317 -13.01 -41.31 -38.79
C ALA A 317 -12.19 -41.87 -37.59
N ASP A 318 -12.67 -41.39 -36.43
CA ASP A 318 -12.97 -42.08 -35.16
C ASP A 318 -11.93 -42.16 -34.01
N ALA A 319 -12.45 -41.88 -32.79
CA ALA A 319 -11.83 -41.97 -31.46
C ALA A 319 -11.65 -43.46 -31.01
N PRO A 320 -11.14 -43.86 -29.80
CA PRO A 320 -10.92 -43.15 -28.52
C PRO A 320 -9.62 -43.55 -27.72
N ALA A 321 -9.46 -43.05 -26.48
CA ALA A 321 -8.45 -43.41 -25.46
C ALA A 321 -8.50 -44.92 -25.02
N PRO A 322 -7.60 -45.53 -24.18
CA PRO A 322 -6.65 -44.97 -23.18
C PRO A 322 -5.28 -45.71 -22.95
N ALA A 323 -4.53 -45.21 -21.96
CA ALA A 323 -3.58 -45.91 -21.06
C ALA A 323 -2.08 -46.14 -21.42
N ASN A 324 -1.24 -45.57 -20.55
CA ASN A 324 -0.04 -46.14 -19.91
C ASN A 324 1.35 -46.07 -20.59
N GLY A 325 2.32 -45.45 -19.89
CA GLY A 325 3.69 -45.96 -19.82
C GLY A 325 4.85 -45.09 -20.34
N LYS A 326 5.75 -44.74 -19.39
CA LYS A 326 7.21 -44.48 -19.50
C LYS A 326 7.74 -43.08 -19.88
N ALA A 327 8.52 -42.56 -18.93
CA ALA A 327 9.42 -41.41 -19.00
C ALA A 327 10.61 -41.58 -19.96
N PRO A 328 11.17 -40.45 -20.42
CA PRO A 328 12.62 -40.22 -20.37
C PRO A 328 12.93 -38.79 -19.84
N LYS A 329 13.75 -38.65 -18.79
CA LYS A 329 15.23 -38.49 -18.80
C LYS A 329 15.65 -37.01 -18.83
N ASP A 330 16.10 -36.55 -17.66
CA ASP A 330 16.72 -35.25 -17.37
C ASP A 330 17.87 -34.89 -18.34
N PRO A 331 18.07 -33.59 -18.66
CA PRO A 331 19.36 -33.05 -19.06
C PRO A 331 20.17 -32.53 -17.87
N SER A 332 21.44 -32.89 -17.90
CA SER A 332 22.47 -32.80 -16.87
C SER A 332 22.87 -31.39 -16.43
N LYS A 333 23.24 -31.28 -15.15
CA LYS A 333 24.08 -30.24 -14.52
C LYS A 333 25.46 -30.11 -15.21
N PRO A 334 26.13 -28.95 -15.10
CA PRO A 334 27.59 -28.89 -15.05
C PRO A 334 28.06 -28.56 -13.62
N SER A 335 29.10 -29.25 -13.16
CA SER A 335 29.90 -28.90 -11.98
C SER A 335 31.37 -28.67 -12.42
N PRO A 336 32.32 -28.33 -11.53
CA PRO A 336 32.97 -27.02 -11.52
C PRO A 336 34.45 -27.09 -11.97
N SER A 337 34.97 -25.99 -12.49
CA SER A 337 36.41 -25.87 -12.82
C SER A 337 37.15 -25.16 -11.70
N LYS A 338 38.19 -25.84 -11.20
CA LYS A 338 39.19 -25.41 -10.23
C LYS A 338 40.35 -24.71 -10.97
N ASP A 339 41.10 -23.88 -10.24
CA ASP A 339 42.36 -23.20 -10.58
C ASP A 339 42.29 -21.89 -11.39
N ARG A 340 42.51 -20.75 -10.72
CA ARG A 340 43.88 -20.21 -10.56
C ARG A 340 43.92 -19.03 -9.57
N ARG A 341 44.82 -19.20 -8.61
CA ARG A 341 45.40 -18.23 -7.68
C ARG A 341 46.51 -17.49 -8.44
N ASP A 342 46.58 -16.16 -8.35
CA ASP A 342 47.77 -15.26 -8.47
C ASP A 342 47.25 -13.80 -8.45
N THR A 343 47.37 -13.06 -7.35
CA THR A 343 48.51 -12.21 -6.88
C THR A 343 48.82 -10.98 -7.74
N ASN A 344 49.01 -9.84 -7.04
CA ASN A 344 49.49 -8.50 -7.44
C ASN A 344 48.48 -7.57 -8.14
N MET A 345 48.26 -6.32 -7.74
CA MET A 345 49.02 -5.33 -6.93
C MET A 345 48.06 -4.47 -6.11
#